data_AF-A0A1D1W072-F1
#
_entry.id   AF-A0A1D1W072-F1
#
_cell.length_a   1.000
_cell.length_b   1.000
_cell.length_c   1.000
_cell.angle_alpha   90.00
_cell.angle_beta   90.00
_cell.angle_gamma   90.00
#
_symmetry.space_group_name_H-M   'P 1'
#
loop_
_entity.id
_entity.type
_entity.pdbx_description
1 polymer ?
#
loop_
_entity_poly.entity_id
_entity_poly.type
_entity_poly.pdbx_seq_one_letter_code
_entity_poly.pdbx_strand_id
1 'polypeptide(L)'
;MASNIIFTVSCILLALTGWSDGSMGDRSNYFRTCLLQCSQANCPSSAFFVENDLPDASWARQQPWYMKAFLWECEDECKYNCMWDTVDRFRENNYSIPQFYGKVR
;
A
#
# COMPACT_ATOMS: atom_id res chain seq x y z
N MET A 1 -22.20 23.29 -29.14
CA MET A 1 -20.78 23.33 -29.60
C MET A 1 -19.80 23.27 -28.44
N ALA A 2 -19.91 24.11 -27.41
CA ALA A 2 -19.00 24.09 -26.25
C ALA A 2 -18.97 22.75 -25.48
N SER A 3 -20.12 22.06 -25.33
CA SER A 3 -20.20 20.76 -24.63
C SER A 3 -19.32 19.68 -25.28
N ASN A 4 -19.33 19.59 -26.62
CA ASN A 4 -18.52 18.62 -27.36
C ASN A 4 -17.02 18.91 -27.25
N ILE A 5 -16.64 20.18 -27.14
CA ILE A 5 -15.24 20.61 -26.98
C ILE A 5 -14.73 20.27 -25.56
N ILE A 6 -15.56 20.47 -24.54
CA ILE A 6 -15.20 20.10 -23.15
C ILE A 6 -15.01 18.59 -23.03
N PHE A 7 -15.90 17.80 -23.65
CA PHE A 7 -15.81 16.35 -23.65
C PHE A 7 -14.54 15.85 -24.34
N THR A 8 -14.20 16.40 -25.51
CA THR A 8 -12.98 15.99 -26.22
C THR A 8 -11.71 16.37 -25.47
N VAL A 9 -11.65 17.56 -24.86
CA VAL A 9 -10.50 17.98 -24.04
C VAL A 9 -10.33 17.07 -22.81
N SER A 10 -11.43 16.70 -22.14
CA SER A 10 -11.40 15.77 -21.00
C SER A 10 -10.86 14.40 -21.38
N CYS A 11 -11.31 13.83 -22.51
CA CYS A 11 -10.81 12.55 -23.02
C CYS A 11 -9.31 12.60 -23.36
N ILE A 12 -8.83 13.70 -23.94
CA ILE A 12 -7.40 13.89 -24.25
C ILE A 12 -6.58 13.93 -22.96
N LEU A 13 -7.03 14.67 -21.93
CA LEU A 13 -6.32 14.75 -20.66
C LEU A 13 -6.23 13.40 -19.94
N LEU A 14 -7.30 12.60 -19.97
CA LEU A 14 -7.30 11.24 -19.41
C LEU A 14 -6.38 10.29 -20.19
N ALA A 15 -6.29 10.45 -21.51
CA ALA A 15 -5.38 9.65 -22.34
C ALA A 15 -3.90 9.98 -22.11
N LEU A 16 -3.60 11.19 -21.61
CA LEU A 16 -2.23 11.61 -21.26
C LEU A 16 -1.78 11.08 -19.90
N THR A 17 -2.69 10.62 -19.04
CA THR A 17 -2.31 9.92 -17.81
C THR A 17 -1.85 8.51 -18.18
N GLY A 18 -0.53 8.29 -18.11
CA GLY A 18 0.07 6.98 -18.38
C GLY A 18 -0.42 5.92 -17.40
N TRP A 19 -0.37 4.66 -17.81
CA TRP A 19 -0.68 3.52 -16.96
C TRP A 19 0.38 3.44 -15.86
N SER A 20 0.00 3.70 -14.60
CA SER A 20 0.88 3.49 -13.45
C SER A 20 0.84 2.01 -13.08
N ASP A 21 1.92 1.28 -13.35
CA ASP A 21 2.06 -0.08 -12.88
C ASP A 21 2.65 -0.10 -11.47
N GLY A 22 2.20 -1.04 -10.64
CA GLY A 22 2.86 -1.31 -9.36
C GLY A 22 4.23 -1.91 -9.60
N SER A 23 5.15 -1.77 -8.64
CA SER A 23 6.45 -2.43 -8.78
C SER A 23 6.27 -3.95 -8.89
N MET A 24 7.25 -4.64 -9.47
CA MET A 24 7.20 -6.11 -9.60
C MET A 24 7.00 -6.80 -8.23
N GLY A 25 7.56 -6.24 -7.16
CA GLY A 25 7.35 -6.72 -5.80
C GLY A 25 5.90 -6.58 -5.35
N ASP A 26 5.30 -5.41 -5.57
CA ASP A 26 3.91 -5.11 -5.18
C ASP A 26 2.87 -5.97 -5.92
N ARG A 27 3.22 -6.44 -7.11
CA ARG A 27 2.38 -7.34 -7.92
C ARG A 27 2.50 -8.81 -7.53
N SER A 28 3.53 -9.17 -6.78
CA SER A 28 3.73 -10.57 -6.40
C SER A 28 2.59 -11.07 -5.49
N ASN A 29 2.16 -12.31 -5.72
CA ASN A 29 1.09 -12.91 -4.93
C ASN A 29 1.53 -13.10 -3.46
N TYR A 30 2.80 -13.45 -3.24
CA TYR A 30 3.40 -13.54 -1.90
C TYR A 30 3.22 -12.26 -1.10
N PHE A 31 3.58 -11.12 -1.69
CA PHE A 31 3.47 -9.82 -1.05
C PHE A 31 2.02 -9.45 -0.75
N ARG A 32 1.13 -9.56 -1.74
CA ARG A 32 -0.30 -9.21 -1.60
C ARG A 32 -1.02 -10.05 -0.54
N THR A 33 -0.76 -11.35 -0.53
CA THR A 33 -1.39 -12.27 0.41
C THR A 33 -0.92 -11.99 1.83
N CYS A 34 0.39 -11.82 2.03
CA CYS A 34 0.94 -11.42 3.33
C CYS A 34 0.33 -10.10 3.81
N LEU A 35 0.26 -9.09 2.93
CA LEU A 35 -0.22 -7.75 3.29
C LEU A 35 -1.68 -7.80 3.76
N LEU A 36 -2.54 -8.53 3.05
CA LEU A 36 -3.96 -8.72 3.43
C LEU A 36 -4.10 -9.44 4.78
N GLN A 37 -3.29 -10.47 5.02
CA GLN A 37 -3.33 -11.22 6.28
C GLN A 37 -2.82 -10.38 7.44
N CYS A 38 -1.71 -9.67 7.25
CA CYS A 38 -1.11 -8.82 8.27
C CYS A 38 -2.06 -7.68 8.66
N SER A 39 -2.66 -7.00 7.68
CA SER A 39 -3.55 -5.87 7.95
C SER A 39 -4.81 -6.32 8.69
N GLN A 40 -5.43 -7.43 8.29
CA GLN A 40 -6.61 -7.97 8.97
C GLN A 40 -6.30 -8.44 10.40
N ALA A 41 -5.11 -8.98 10.64
CA ALA A 41 -4.74 -9.52 11.94
C ALA A 41 -4.26 -8.44 12.93
N ASN A 42 -3.60 -7.38 12.45
CA ASN A 42 -2.86 -6.46 13.31
C ASN A 42 -3.37 -5.01 13.26
N CYS A 43 -4.05 -4.62 12.18
CA CYS A 43 -4.46 -3.23 12.00
C CYS A 43 -5.93 -3.02 12.39
N PRO A 44 -6.27 -1.87 13.01
CA PRO A 44 -7.65 -1.51 13.24
C PRO A 44 -8.40 -1.47 11.90
N SER A 45 -9.64 -1.97 11.89
CA SER A 45 -10.47 -1.87 10.70
C SER A 45 -10.63 -0.39 10.33
N SER A 46 -10.39 -0.04 9.07
CA SER A 46 -10.49 1.32 8.53
C SER A 46 -11.93 1.86 8.46
N ALA A 47 -12.85 1.32 9.27
CA ALA A 47 -14.22 1.77 9.40
C ALA A 47 -14.23 3.14 10.10
N PHE A 48 -13.98 4.17 9.30
CA PHE A 48 -14.17 5.56 9.64
C PHE A 48 -15.64 5.78 10.05
N PHE A 49 -15.83 6.51 11.15
CA PHE A 49 -17.09 6.86 11.85
C PHE A 49 -17.60 5.87 12.91
N VAL A 50 -16.88 5.76 14.03
CA VAL A 50 -17.55 5.71 15.34
C VAL A 50 -17.04 6.90 16.13
N GLU A 51 -17.88 7.92 16.29
CA GLU A 51 -17.59 9.21 16.91
C GLU A 51 -17.18 9.10 18.40
N ASN A 52 -17.23 7.92 19.01
CA ASN A 52 -16.93 7.71 20.43
C ASN A 52 -16.11 6.45 20.75
N ASP A 53 -15.61 5.71 19.75
CA ASP A 53 -14.69 4.59 19.97
C ASP A 53 -13.40 4.87 19.22
N LEU A 54 -12.33 5.18 19.97
CA LEU A 54 -11.00 5.34 19.39
C LEU A 54 -10.67 4.08 18.56
N PRO A 55 -10.24 4.21 17.30
CA PRO A 55 -9.89 3.08 16.44
C PRO A 55 -8.88 2.22 17.18
N ASP A 56 -9.18 0.93 17.37
CA ASP A 56 -8.51 -0.03 18.26
C ASP A 56 -7.08 0.43 18.64
N ALA A 57 -7.03 1.26 19.67
CA ALA A 57 -5.88 2.10 19.97
C ALA A 57 -4.79 1.29 20.68
N SER A 58 -4.78 -0.04 20.52
CA SER A 58 -3.79 -0.95 21.08
C SER A 58 -2.44 -0.78 20.38
N TRP A 59 -2.39 -0.86 19.04
CA TRP A 59 -1.16 -0.69 18.28
C TRP A 59 -0.60 0.74 18.39
N ALA A 60 -1.44 1.76 18.15
CA ALA A 60 -1.03 3.16 18.21
C ALA A 60 -0.59 3.62 19.64
N ARG A 61 -1.13 3.02 20.71
CA ARG A 61 -0.65 3.29 22.08
C ARG A 61 0.69 2.62 22.39
N GLN A 62 0.93 1.43 21.82
CA GLN A 62 2.17 0.67 22.04
C GLN A 62 3.35 1.18 21.19
N GLN A 63 3.09 1.98 20.16
CA GLN A 63 4.16 2.51 19.32
C GLN A 63 5.11 3.45 20.08
N PRO A 64 6.44 3.28 19.91
CA PRO A 64 7.42 4.22 20.42
C PRO A 64 7.30 5.59 19.76
N TRP A 65 7.72 6.63 20.47
CA TRP A 65 7.51 8.02 20.07
C TRP A 65 8.14 8.37 18.71
N TYR A 66 9.27 7.77 18.34
CA TYR A 66 9.96 8.08 17.09
C TYR A 66 9.15 7.60 15.88
N MET A 67 8.43 6.48 15.97
CA MET A 67 7.55 6.01 14.89
C MET A 67 6.42 7.00 14.64
N LYS A 68 5.84 7.54 15.71
CA LYS A 68 4.82 8.59 15.61
C LYS A 68 5.38 9.86 14.98
N ALA A 69 6.61 10.24 15.32
CA ALA A 69 7.28 11.40 14.73
C ALA A 69 7.50 11.23 13.21
N PHE A 70 7.68 9.99 12.73
CA PHE A 70 7.82 9.68 11.31
C PHE A 70 6.51 9.32 10.60
N LEU A 71 5.35 9.46 11.27
CA LEU A 71 4.04 9.06 10.73
C LEU A 71 4.03 7.60 10.25
N TRP A 72 4.75 6.72 10.97
CA TRP A 72 4.77 5.31 10.65
C TRP A 72 3.51 4.63 11.16
N GLU A 73 2.64 4.18 10.26
CA GLU A 73 1.32 3.62 10.56
C GLU A 73 1.32 2.08 10.53
N CYS A 74 0.20 1.47 10.96
CA CYS A 74 0.11 0.01 11.06
C CYS A 74 0.26 -0.65 9.69
N GLU A 75 -0.27 0.02 8.66
CA GLU A 75 -0.08 -0.41 7.30
C GLU A 75 1.42 -0.42 6.92
N ASP A 76 2.21 0.54 7.37
CA ASP A 76 3.63 0.62 7.03
C ASP A 76 4.44 -0.50 7.69
N GLU A 77 4.09 -0.89 8.92
CA GLU A 77 4.60 -2.11 9.55
C GLU A 77 4.30 -3.35 8.68
N CYS A 78 3.05 -3.52 8.26
CA CYS A 78 2.68 -4.66 7.42
C CYS A 78 3.40 -4.64 6.07
N LYS A 79 3.53 -3.47 5.43
CA LYS A 79 4.29 -3.31 4.18
C LYS A 79 5.76 -3.72 4.36
N TYR A 80 6.40 -3.26 5.43
CA TYR A 80 7.79 -3.55 5.72
C TYR A 80 8.02 -5.05 5.98
N ASN A 81 7.22 -5.66 6.86
CA ASN A 81 7.35 -7.08 7.20
C ASN A 81 7.08 -7.98 5.99
N CYS A 82 6.03 -7.69 5.22
CA CYS A 82 5.68 -8.49 4.04
C CYS A 82 6.67 -8.32 2.89
N MET A 83 7.34 -7.17 2.78
CA MET A 83 8.43 -6.98 1.82
C MET A 83 9.55 -7.98 2.10
N TRP A 84 10.00 -8.07 3.35
CA TRP A 84 11.07 -9.00 3.73
C TRP A 84 10.66 -10.47 3.64
N ASP A 85 9.45 -10.84 4.07
CA ASP A 85 8.93 -12.21 3.87
C ASP A 85 8.92 -12.59 2.37
N THR A 86 8.51 -11.65 1.51
CA THR A 86 8.54 -11.87 0.06
C THR A 86 9.96 -12.02 -0.47
N VAL A 87 10.90 -11.18 -0.01
CA VAL A 87 12.32 -11.30 -0.40
C VAL A 87 12.87 -12.67 -0.05
N ASP A 88 12.55 -13.19 1.14
CA ASP A 88 13.03 -14.50 1.58
C ASP A 88 12.41 -15.63 0.75
N ARG A 89 11.11 -15.58 0.44
CA ARG A 89 10.47 -16.53 -0.50
C ARG A 89 11.10 -16.49 -1.89
N PHE A 90 11.47 -15.31 -2.39
CA PHE A 90 12.14 -15.19 -3.68
C PHE A 90 13.53 -15.81 -3.65
N ARG A 91 14.28 -15.63 -2.55
CA ARG A 91 15.59 -16.27 -2.35
C ARG A 91 15.47 -17.80 -2.32
N GLU A 92 14.50 -18.32 -1.58
CA GLU A 92 14.24 -19.77 -1.49
C GLU A 92 13.94 -20.39 -2.86
N ASN A 93 13.21 -19.67 -3.71
CA ASN A 93 12.86 -20.11 -5.06
C ASN A 93 13.94 -19.76 -6.13
N ASN A 94 15.08 -19.19 -5.73
CA ASN A 94 16.14 -18.71 -6.62
C ASN A 94 15.65 -17.69 -7.67
N TYR A 95 14.65 -16.87 -7.33
CA TYR A 95 14.18 -15.77 -8.18
C TYR A 95 14.99 -14.49 -7.94
N SER A 96 15.01 -13.61 -8.94
CA SER A 96 15.61 -12.27 -8.79
C SER A 96 14.73 -11.41 -7.87
N ILE A 97 15.36 -10.76 -6.90
CA ILE A 97 14.66 -9.94 -5.90
C ILE A 97 14.15 -8.66 -6.58
N PRO A 98 12.83 -8.42 -6.64
CA PRO A 98 12.28 -7.22 -7.25
C PRO A 98 12.39 -6.01 -6.31
N GLN A 99 12.17 -4.82 -6.86
CA GLN A 99 11.91 -3.64 -6.05
C GLN A 99 10.45 -3.65 -5.55
N PHE A 100 10.25 -3.03 -4.38
CA PHE A 100 8.95 -2.82 -3.73
C PHE A 100 8.76 -1.32 -3.51
N TYR A 101 7.53 -0.81 -3.59
CA TYR A 101 7.20 0.60 -3.33
C TYR A 101 8.15 1.63 -3.99
N GLY A 102 8.63 1.34 -5.19
CA GLY A 102 9.56 2.17 -5.96
C GLY A 102 9.00 2.63 -7.31
N LYS A 103 9.69 3.54 -8.01
CA LYS A 103 9.31 3.96 -9.36
C LYS A 103 9.38 2.78 -10.34
N VAL A 104 8.33 2.66 -11.15
CA VAL A 104 8.19 1.64 -12.21
C VAL A 104 9.46 1.60 -13.05
N ARG A 105 10.07 0.42 -13.16
CA ARG A 105 11.07 0.15 -14.21
C ARG A 105 10.43 -0.76 -15.24
#